data_AF-A0AAU3JTG9-F1
#
_entry.id   AF-A0AAU3JTG9-F1
#
_cell.length_a   1.000
_cell.length_b   1.000
_cell.length_c   1.000
_cell.angle_alpha   90.00
_cell.angle_beta   90.00
_cell.angle_gamma   90.00
#
_symmetry.space_group_name_H-M   'P 1'
#
loop_
_entity.id
_entity.type
_entity.pdbx_description
1 polymer ?
#
loop_
_entity_poly.entity_id
_entity_poly.type
_entity_poly.pdbx_seq_one_letter_code
_entity_poly.pdbx_strand_id
1 'polypeptide(L)'
;MSLIGISAELIRRAVVDEGYSQDLRDAIAADQGALEGLVYEDIVEDELGWLAPSEWQWFAHWRQSMGGPLDETILRHLSLAAVTRYARFNLRGLVMRDQRTNELAQEAEPRQTHDDLGLRWLAAEAQTVRDSMEVVRDALEHATEASWFTLRVLTSIDHVHGVEVRDELREFAAQRQLGAEIMHRWGM
;
A
#
# COMPACT_ATOMS: atom_id res chain seq x y z
N MET A 1 -13.28 -1.15 -25.68
CA MET A 1 -12.48 -2.36 -25.41
C MET A 1 -11.29 -1.88 -24.61
N SER A 2 -11.15 -2.31 -23.36
CA SER A 2 -10.18 -1.71 -22.45
C SER A 2 -8.77 -2.20 -22.75
N LEU A 3 -7.77 -1.34 -22.53
CA LEU A 3 -6.37 -1.70 -22.78
C LEU A 3 -5.89 -2.80 -21.83
N ILE A 4 -6.49 -2.90 -20.64
CA ILE A 4 -6.26 -3.98 -19.67
C ILE A 4 -6.75 -5.30 -20.24
N GLY A 5 -7.98 -5.34 -20.78
CA GLY A 5 -8.51 -6.56 -21.38
C GLY A 5 -7.65 -7.06 -22.55
N ILE A 6 -7.11 -6.14 -23.34
CA ILE A 6 -6.19 -6.45 -24.45
C ILE A 6 -4.83 -6.95 -23.91
N SER A 7 -4.33 -6.34 -22.83
CA SER A 7 -3.00 -6.62 -22.28
C SER A 7 -2.98 -7.72 -21.22
N ALA A 8 -4.14 -8.27 -20.83
CA ALA A 8 -4.28 -9.18 -19.71
C ALA A 8 -3.35 -10.39 -19.81
N GLU A 9 -3.21 -10.97 -21.01
CA GLU A 9 -2.32 -12.10 -21.24
C GLU A 9 -0.84 -11.72 -21.09
N LEU A 10 -0.46 -10.50 -21.48
CA LEU A 10 0.92 -10.01 -21.32
C LEU A 10 1.22 -9.78 -19.83
N ILE A 11 0.26 -9.20 -19.10
CA ILE A 11 0.36 -9.00 -17.65
C ILE A 11 0.53 -10.34 -16.94
N ARG A 12 -0.29 -11.35 -17.28
CA ARG A 12 -0.19 -12.70 -16.71
C ARG A 12 1.19 -13.34 -16.89
N ARG A 13 1.80 -13.15 -18.06
CA ARG A 13 3.16 -13.66 -18.32
C ARG A 13 4.21 -12.90 -17.52
N ALA A 14 4.09 -11.57 -17.44
CA ALA A 14 5.01 -10.75 -16.67
C ALA A 14 4.98 -11.06 -15.15
N VAL A 15 3.84 -11.53 -14.64
CA VAL A 15 3.71 -11.96 -13.24
C VAL A 15 4.59 -13.17 -12.92
N VAL A 16 4.80 -14.08 -13.88
CA VAL A 16 5.52 -15.35 -13.67
C VAL A 16 6.94 -15.37 -14.24
N ASP A 17 7.29 -14.43 -15.11
CA ASP A 17 8.56 -14.34 -15.80
C ASP A 17 9.18 -12.94 -15.65
N GLU A 18 10.28 -12.86 -14.90
CA GLU A 18 10.98 -11.61 -14.60
C GLU A 18 11.64 -10.98 -15.85
N GLY A 19 12.13 -11.80 -16.78
CA GLY A 19 12.69 -11.31 -18.05
C GLY A 19 11.59 -10.69 -18.90
N TYR A 20 10.45 -11.36 -18.99
CA TYR A 20 9.28 -10.84 -19.70
C TYR A 20 8.71 -9.58 -19.04
N SER A 21 8.74 -9.49 -17.71
CA SER A 21 8.36 -8.29 -16.96
C SER A 21 9.21 -7.08 -17.36
N GLN A 22 10.52 -7.27 -17.55
CA GLN A 22 11.39 -6.19 -18.00
C GLN A 22 11.13 -5.80 -19.45
N ASP A 23 10.95 -6.77 -20.35
CA ASP A 23 10.61 -6.50 -21.75
C ASP A 23 9.28 -5.73 -21.87
N LEU A 24 8.27 -6.09 -21.07
CA LEU A 24 6.99 -5.40 -21.02
C LEU A 24 7.15 -3.96 -20.52
N ARG A 25 7.96 -3.73 -19.47
CA ARG A 25 8.25 -2.37 -18.97
C ARG A 25 8.84 -1.50 -20.06
N ASP A 26 9.86 -1.99 -20.75
CA ASP A 26 10.57 -1.23 -21.77
C ASP A 26 9.67 -0.94 -22.98
N ALA A 27 8.83 -1.91 -23.38
CA ALA A 27 7.87 -1.74 -24.46
C ALA A 27 6.79 -0.69 -24.13
N ILE A 28 6.23 -0.73 -22.92
CA ILE A 28 5.21 0.25 -22.48
C ILE A 28 5.82 1.64 -22.31
N ALA A 29 7.04 1.75 -21.75
CA ALA A 29 7.72 3.03 -21.59
C ALA A 29 8.02 3.72 -22.94
N ALA A 30 8.16 2.95 -24.01
CA ALA A 30 8.40 3.45 -25.36
C ALA A 30 7.11 3.87 -26.11
N ASP A 31 5.93 3.50 -25.62
CA ASP A 31 4.64 3.80 -26.24
C ASP A 31 3.77 4.68 -25.31
N GLN A 32 3.66 5.97 -25.65
CA GLN A 32 2.91 6.94 -24.84
C GLN A 32 1.43 6.55 -24.67
N GLY A 33 0.80 5.96 -25.68
CA GLY A 33 -0.60 5.55 -25.59
C GLY A 33 -0.79 4.38 -24.64
N ALA A 34 0.16 3.43 -24.69
CA ALA A 34 0.14 2.30 -23.78
C ALA A 34 0.49 2.69 -22.34
N LEU A 35 1.43 3.62 -22.17
CA LEU A 35 1.79 4.21 -20.89
C LEU A 35 0.59 4.91 -20.25
N GLU A 36 -0.07 5.80 -20.99
CA GLU A 36 -1.26 6.52 -20.51
C GLU A 36 -2.35 5.54 -20.08
N GLY A 37 -2.72 4.59 -20.95
CA GLY A 37 -3.85 3.71 -20.71
C GLY A 37 -3.60 2.58 -19.70
N LEU A 38 -2.36 2.15 -19.46
CA LEU A 38 -2.05 1.08 -18.48
C LEU A 38 -1.53 1.62 -17.16
N VAL A 39 -0.84 2.76 -17.15
CA VAL A 39 -0.20 3.29 -15.94
C VAL A 39 -1.04 4.38 -15.29
N TYR A 40 -1.59 5.31 -16.07
CA TYR A 40 -2.22 6.52 -15.52
C TYR A 40 -3.75 6.53 -15.57
N GLU A 41 -4.38 5.79 -16.48
CA GLU A 41 -5.84 5.71 -16.57
C GLU A 41 -6.47 5.02 -15.35
N ASP A 42 -7.63 5.50 -14.93
CA ASP A 42 -8.41 4.94 -13.81
C ASP A 42 -8.97 3.56 -14.18
N ILE A 43 -9.01 2.66 -13.19
CA ILE A 43 -9.57 1.32 -13.36
C ILE A 43 -11.05 1.32 -13.02
N VAL A 44 -11.86 0.80 -13.94
CA VAL A 44 -13.30 0.63 -13.71
C VAL A 44 -13.63 -0.78 -13.25
N GLU A 45 -14.73 -0.94 -12.51
CA GLU A 45 -15.09 -2.22 -11.88
C GLU A 45 -15.23 -3.38 -12.89
N ASP A 46 -15.74 -3.09 -14.10
CA ASP A 46 -15.91 -4.09 -15.16
C ASP A 46 -14.58 -4.69 -15.65
N GLU A 47 -13.45 -4.03 -15.38
CA GLU A 47 -12.13 -4.53 -15.76
C GLU A 47 -11.58 -5.55 -14.78
N LEU A 48 -12.07 -5.56 -13.54
CA LEU A 48 -11.53 -6.41 -12.47
C LEU A 48 -11.59 -7.91 -12.81
N GLY A 49 -12.50 -8.32 -13.69
CA GLY A 49 -12.65 -9.70 -14.14
C GLY A 49 -11.54 -10.20 -15.08
N TRP A 50 -10.65 -9.34 -15.59
CA TRP A 50 -9.60 -9.73 -16.54
C TRP A 50 -8.38 -10.39 -15.88
N LEU A 51 -8.14 -10.11 -14.61
CA LEU A 51 -6.95 -10.54 -13.87
C LEU A 51 -7.34 -11.17 -12.52
N ALA A 52 -6.57 -12.15 -12.07
CA ALA A 52 -6.68 -12.70 -10.73
C ALA A 52 -6.14 -11.71 -9.66
N PRO A 53 -6.51 -11.84 -8.37
CA PRO A 53 -6.05 -10.90 -7.34
C PRO A 53 -4.53 -10.77 -7.22
N SER A 54 -3.76 -11.85 -7.39
CA SER A 54 -2.30 -11.80 -7.39
C SER A 54 -1.72 -11.05 -8.60
N GLU A 55 -2.41 -11.13 -9.73
CA GLU A 55 -2.03 -10.43 -10.97
C GLU A 55 -2.35 -8.94 -10.84
N TRP A 56 -3.49 -8.59 -10.24
CA TRP A 56 -3.83 -7.21 -9.86
C TRP A 56 -2.83 -6.62 -8.87
N GLN A 57 -2.42 -7.39 -7.86
CA GLN A 57 -1.40 -6.98 -6.89
C GLN A 57 -0.07 -6.65 -7.57
N TRP A 58 0.38 -7.51 -8.48
CA TRP A 58 1.60 -7.28 -9.26
C TRP A 58 1.44 -6.07 -10.18
N PHE A 59 0.31 -5.95 -10.88
CA PHE A 59 0.03 -4.88 -11.83
C PHE A 59 -0.02 -3.52 -11.12
N ALA A 60 -0.66 -3.42 -9.96
CA ALA A 60 -0.68 -2.21 -9.14
C ALA A 60 0.72 -1.77 -8.72
N HIS A 61 1.55 -2.71 -8.26
CA HIS A 61 2.94 -2.41 -7.90
C HIS A 61 3.75 -1.95 -9.12
N TRP A 62 3.54 -2.58 -10.27
CA TRP A 62 4.17 -2.18 -11.51
C TRP A 62 3.75 -0.76 -11.94
N ARG A 63 2.45 -0.44 -11.91
CA ARG A 63 1.95 0.92 -12.19
C ARG A 63 2.62 1.95 -11.29
N GLN A 64 2.67 1.71 -9.98
CA GLN A 64 3.34 2.60 -9.03
C GLN A 64 4.83 2.76 -9.31
N SER A 65 5.53 1.69 -9.70
CA SER A 65 6.95 1.77 -10.07
C SER A 65 7.21 2.64 -11.31
N MET A 66 6.18 2.83 -12.15
CA MET A 66 6.18 3.71 -13.31
C MET A 66 5.62 5.11 -13.00
N GLY A 67 5.33 5.41 -11.72
CA GLY A 67 4.76 6.69 -11.28
C GLY A 67 3.24 6.79 -11.38
N GLY A 68 2.55 5.69 -11.70
CA GLY A 68 1.09 5.62 -11.69
C GLY A 68 0.51 5.80 -10.28
N PRO A 69 -0.69 6.39 -10.15
CA PRO A 69 -1.29 6.66 -8.86
C PRO A 69 -1.81 5.38 -8.18
N LEU A 70 -2.04 5.45 -6.87
CA LEU A 70 -2.92 4.51 -6.18
C LEU A 70 -4.33 4.58 -6.78
N ASP A 71 -4.95 3.42 -6.94
CA ASP A 71 -6.28 3.28 -7.54
C ASP A 71 -7.27 2.70 -6.51
N GLU A 72 -8.37 3.42 -6.27
CA GLU A 72 -9.37 3.04 -5.26
C GLU A 72 -10.13 1.75 -5.63
N THR A 73 -10.35 1.51 -6.93
CA THR A 73 -11.02 0.30 -7.42
C THR A 73 -10.14 -0.93 -7.20
N ILE A 74 -8.84 -0.82 -7.50
CA ILE A 74 -7.86 -1.88 -7.21
C ILE A 74 -7.77 -2.12 -5.70
N LEU A 75 -7.58 -1.08 -4.89
CA LEU A 75 -7.45 -1.23 -3.43
C LEU A 75 -8.67 -1.91 -2.83
N ARG A 76 -9.89 -1.49 -3.21
CA ARG A 76 -11.13 -2.13 -2.78
C ARG A 76 -11.19 -3.60 -3.19
N HIS A 77 -10.84 -3.91 -4.44
CA HIS A 77 -10.83 -5.29 -4.94
C HIS A 77 -9.86 -6.18 -4.15
N LEU A 78 -8.63 -5.70 -3.93
CA LEU A 78 -7.59 -6.43 -3.19
C LEU A 78 -7.94 -6.57 -1.71
N SER A 79 -8.52 -5.55 -1.06
CA SER A 79 -9.01 -5.63 0.32
C SER A 79 -10.01 -6.77 0.51
N LEU A 80 -10.91 -7.00 -0.45
CA LEU A 80 -11.88 -8.11 -0.41
C LEU A 80 -11.23 -9.48 -0.65
N ALA A 81 -10.17 -9.52 -1.46
CA ALA A 81 -9.46 -10.76 -1.80
C ALA A 81 -8.35 -11.14 -0.80
N ALA A 82 -7.90 -10.23 0.05
CA ALA A 82 -6.75 -10.40 0.95
C ALA A 82 -7.07 -11.27 2.19
N VAL A 83 -7.37 -12.55 1.95
CA VAL A 83 -7.72 -13.51 3.01
C VAL A 83 -6.51 -14.01 3.81
N THR A 84 -5.31 -13.96 3.24
CA THR A 84 -4.07 -14.42 3.90
C THR A 84 -3.29 -13.24 4.50
N ARG A 85 -2.49 -13.53 5.53
CA ARG A 85 -1.55 -12.58 6.13
C ARG A 85 -0.60 -11.96 5.10
N TYR A 86 -0.12 -12.78 4.17
CA TYR A 86 0.78 -12.37 3.11
C TYR A 86 0.09 -11.44 2.09
N ALA A 87 -1.16 -11.72 1.72
CA ALA A 87 -1.91 -10.83 0.85
C ALA A 87 -2.18 -9.47 1.51
N ARG A 88 -2.52 -9.44 2.80
CA ARG A 88 -2.68 -8.19 3.56
C ARG A 88 -1.39 -7.40 3.71
N PHE A 89 -0.26 -8.08 3.93
CA PHE A 89 1.06 -7.46 3.93
C PHE A 89 1.34 -6.76 2.61
N ASN A 90 1.16 -7.46 1.49
CA ASN A 90 1.40 -6.89 0.15
C ASN A 90 0.46 -5.73 -0.17
N LEU A 91 -0.82 -5.83 0.22
CA LEU A 91 -1.79 -4.75 0.05
C LEU A 91 -1.38 -3.50 0.84
N ARG A 92 -1.03 -3.65 2.13
CA ARG A 92 -0.51 -2.54 2.94
C ARG A 92 0.76 -1.96 2.33
N GLY A 93 1.61 -2.82 1.77
CA GLY A 93 2.82 -2.42 1.05
C GLY A 93 2.56 -1.53 -0.17
N LEU A 94 1.47 -1.74 -0.93
CA LEU A 94 1.11 -0.84 -2.04
C LEU A 94 0.88 0.59 -1.54
N VAL A 95 0.18 0.74 -0.41
CA VAL A 95 -0.15 2.05 0.13
C VAL A 95 1.03 2.67 0.88
N MET A 96 1.76 1.88 1.68
CA MET A 96 2.90 2.37 2.45
C MET A 96 4.11 2.74 1.58
N ARG A 97 4.24 2.19 0.37
CA ARG A 97 5.33 2.53 -0.56
C ARG A 97 4.92 3.56 -1.60
N ASP A 98 3.67 3.96 -1.63
CA ASP A 98 3.18 4.96 -2.57
C ASP A 98 3.89 6.30 -2.33
N GLN A 99 4.46 6.87 -3.40
CA GLN A 99 5.29 8.07 -3.29
C GLN A 99 4.47 9.26 -2.74
N ARG A 100 3.30 9.52 -3.32
CA ARG A 100 2.44 10.63 -2.91
C ARG A 100 1.99 10.48 -1.45
N THR A 101 1.59 9.28 -1.06
CA THR A 101 1.19 8.98 0.32
C THR A 101 2.35 9.27 1.28
N ASN A 102 3.58 8.90 0.93
CA ASN A 102 4.77 9.16 1.75
C ASN A 102 5.10 10.65 1.87
N GLU A 103 4.99 11.40 0.78
CA GLU A 103 5.21 12.85 0.78
C GLU A 103 4.23 13.55 1.73
N LEU A 104 2.95 13.17 1.68
CA LEU A 104 1.91 13.77 2.53
C LEU A 104 1.94 13.25 3.97
N ALA A 105 2.40 12.02 4.20
CA ALA A 105 2.42 11.39 5.51
C ALA A 105 3.32 12.11 6.54
N GLN A 106 4.33 12.86 6.10
CA GLN A 106 5.25 13.56 7.01
C GLN A 106 4.54 14.59 7.89
N GLU A 107 3.58 15.31 7.30
CA GLU A 107 2.86 16.42 7.94
C GLU A 107 1.44 16.01 8.37
N ALA A 108 1.02 14.79 8.05
CA ALA A 108 -0.32 14.30 8.33
C ALA A 108 -0.54 14.05 9.84
N GLU A 109 -1.58 14.71 10.37
CA GLU A 109 -2.05 14.57 11.74
C GLU A 109 -2.93 13.31 11.90
N PRO A 110 -2.60 12.38 12.81
CA PRO A 110 -3.22 11.05 12.89
C PRO A 110 -4.71 11.03 13.26
N ARG A 111 -5.21 12.12 13.85
CA ARG A 111 -6.61 12.24 14.31
C ARG A 111 -7.52 12.98 13.32
N GLN A 112 -6.99 13.40 12.18
CA GLN A 112 -7.73 14.17 11.18
C GLN A 112 -8.30 13.27 10.08
N THR A 113 -9.27 13.79 9.34
CA THR A 113 -9.72 13.19 8.09
C THR A 113 -8.80 13.65 6.96
N HIS A 114 -8.50 12.75 6.01
CA HIS A 114 -7.60 13.03 4.91
C HIS A 114 -8.32 12.87 3.57
N ASP A 115 -8.06 13.80 2.65
CA ASP A 115 -8.57 13.74 1.28
C ASP A 115 -7.77 12.77 0.40
N ASP A 116 -6.49 12.55 0.74
CA ASP A 116 -5.61 11.63 0.02
C ASP A 116 -6.04 10.16 0.22
N LEU A 117 -6.09 9.41 -0.88
CA LEU A 117 -6.54 8.02 -0.89
C LEU A 117 -5.70 7.15 0.04
N GLY A 118 -4.37 7.26 0.00
CA GLY A 118 -3.48 6.41 0.77
C GLY A 118 -3.54 6.70 2.26
N LEU A 119 -3.51 7.97 2.65
CA LEU A 119 -3.65 8.37 4.07
C LEU A 119 -5.00 7.96 4.65
N ARG A 120 -6.09 8.19 3.90
CA ARG A 120 -7.45 7.79 4.28
C ARG A 120 -7.54 6.27 4.44
N TRP A 121 -6.95 5.51 3.52
CA TRP A 121 -6.94 4.05 3.57
C TRP A 121 -6.15 3.54 4.79
N LEU A 122 -4.94 4.07 5.05
CA LEU A 122 -4.11 3.67 6.19
C LEU A 122 -4.77 4.00 7.53
N ALA A 123 -5.41 5.16 7.64
CA ALA A 123 -6.15 5.54 8.84
C ALA A 123 -7.34 4.61 9.09
N ALA A 124 -8.10 4.26 8.05
CA ALA A 124 -9.21 3.32 8.14
C ALA A 124 -8.72 1.90 8.50
N GLU A 125 -7.64 1.42 7.88
CA GLU A 125 -7.04 0.12 8.16
C GLU A 125 -6.57 0.01 9.62
N ALA A 126 -5.86 1.03 10.12
CA ALA A 126 -5.43 1.09 11.52
C ALA A 126 -6.58 1.02 12.53
N GLN A 127 -7.75 1.57 12.18
CA GLN A 127 -8.92 1.63 13.07
C GLN A 127 -9.80 0.37 12.99
N THR A 128 -9.83 -0.31 11.85
CA THR A 128 -10.80 -1.37 11.56
C THR A 128 -10.21 -2.78 11.57
N VAL A 129 -8.88 -2.91 11.43
CA VAL A 129 -8.20 -4.19 11.45
C VAL A 129 -8.39 -4.90 12.79
N ARG A 130 -8.65 -6.20 12.74
CA ARG A 130 -8.85 -7.00 13.96
C ARG A 130 -7.56 -7.22 14.76
N ASP A 131 -6.41 -7.28 14.10
CA ASP A 131 -5.11 -7.48 14.71
C ASP A 131 -4.23 -6.25 14.44
N SER A 132 -4.23 -5.31 15.39
CA SER A 132 -3.41 -4.10 15.29
C SER A 132 -1.91 -4.42 15.32
N MET A 133 -1.47 -5.52 15.97
CA MET A 133 -0.07 -5.93 15.98
C MET A 133 0.38 -6.39 14.59
N GLU A 134 -0.55 -6.93 13.80
CA GLU A 134 -0.31 -7.25 12.40
C GLU A 134 0.12 -6.01 11.60
N VAL A 135 -0.55 -4.88 11.82
CA VAL A 135 -0.24 -3.59 11.17
C VAL A 135 1.02 -2.96 11.72
N VAL A 136 1.25 -3.04 13.03
CA VAL A 136 2.50 -2.55 13.65
C VAL A 136 3.71 -3.23 13.01
N ARG A 137 3.69 -4.57 12.88
CA ARG A 137 4.79 -5.32 12.26
C ARG A 137 5.00 -4.90 10.81
N ASP A 138 3.93 -4.71 10.04
CA ASP A 138 4.03 -4.30 8.62
C ASP A 138 4.60 -2.90 8.47
N ALA A 139 4.16 -1.97 9.31
CA ALA A 139 4.66 -0.62 9.31
C ALA A 139 6.15 -0.58 9.69
N LEU A 140 6.56 -1.37 10.70
CA LEU A 140 7.97 -1.49 11.07
C LEU A 140 8.82 -2.14 9.97
N GLU A 141 8.27 -3.09 9.22
CA GLU A 141 8.97 -3.77 8.13
C GLU A 141 9.11 -2.89 6.87
N HIS A 142 8.08 -2.10 6.53
CA HIS A 142 8.14 -1.16 5.42
C HIS A 142 8.96 0.10 5.75
N ALA A 143 8.89 0.58 6.99
CA ALA A 143 9.70 1.67 7.51
C ALA A 143 9.69 2.96 6.66
N THR A 144 8.54 3.30 6.08
CA THR A 144 8.33 4.51 5.29
C THR A 144 7.61 5.60 6.09
N GLU A 145 7.51 6.82 5.56
CA GLU A 145 6.76 7.90 6.22
C GLU A 145 5.27 7.56 6.36
N ALA A 146 4.69 6.91 5.36
CA ALA A 146 3.34 6.37 5.43
C ALA A 146 3.20 5.27 6.50
N SER A 147 4.24 4.45 6.70
CA SER A 147 4.29 3.49 7.82
C SER A 147 4.29 4.20 9.17
N TRP A 148 5.09 5.25 9.34
CA TRP A 148 5.14 6.04 10.57
C TRP A 148 3.83 6.76 10.84
N PHE A 149 3.19 7.32 9.83
CA PHE A 149 1.83 7.85 9.94
C PHE A 149 0.86 6.78 10.46
N THR A 150 0.91 5.55 9.93
CA THR A 150 0.06 4.45 10.39
C THR A 150 0.30 4.12 11.87
N LEU A 151 1.56 4.11 12.32
CA LEU A 151 1.88 3.93 13.74
C LEU A 151 1.34 5.08 14.59
N ARG A 152 1.46 6.35 14.13
CA ARG A 152 0.88 7.51 14.81
C ARG A 152 -0.64 7.40 14.93
N VAL A 153 -1.33 6.89 13.91
CA VAL A 153 -2.77 6.63 13.99
C VAL A 153 -3.04 5.62 15.10
N LEU A 154 -2.39 4.46 15.07
CA LEU A 154 -2.57 3.39 16.06
C LEU A 154 -2.26 3.84 17.50
N THR A 155 -1.15 4.56 17.70
CA THR A 155 -0.76 5.08 19.02
C THR A 155 -1.63 6.22 19.49
N SER A 156 -2.36 6.90 18.60
CA SER A 156 -3.30 7.96 18.97
C SER A 156 -4.67 7.47 19.44
N ILE A 157 -4.98 6.17 19.26
CA ILE A 157 -6.26 5.57 19.65
C ILE A 157 -6.37 5.53 21.18
N ASP A 158 -7.42 6.17 21.71
CA ASP A 158 -7.75 6.21 23.14
C ASP A 158 -8.58 4.97 23.55
N HIS A 159 -8.08 3.78 23.21
CA HIS A 159 -8.70 2.47 23.50
C HIS A 159 -7.63 1.47 23.97
N VAL A 160 -8.04 0.33 24.54
CA VAL A 160 -7.15 -0.75 25.00
C VAL A 160 -6.13 -1.13 23.93
N HIS A 161 -6.55 -1.24 22.67
CA HIS A 161 -5.67 -1.54 21.53
C HIS A 161 -4.56 -0.51 21.33
N GLY A 162 -4.84 0.79 21.52
CA GLY A 162 -3.80 1.82 21.43
C GLY A 162 -2.80 1.73 22.59
N VAL A 163 -3.23 1.30 23.78
CA VAL A 163 -2.32 1.04 24.91
C VAL A 163 -1.39 -0.13 24.58
N GLU A 164 -1.94 -1.24 24.10
CA GLU A 164 -1.17 -2.43 23.69
C GLU A 164 -0.12 -2.08 22.62
N VAL A 165 -0.50 -1.29 21.60
CA VAL A 165 0.43 -0.80 20.58
C VAL A 165 1.57 0.02 21.18
N ARG A 166 1.25 0.97 22.08
CA ARG A 166 2.28 1.81 22.71
C ARG A 166 3.22 0.99 23.58
N ASP A 167 2.71 -0.01 24.30
CA ASP A 167 3.54 -0.87 25.15
C ASP A 167 4.48 -1.76 24.32
N GLU A 168 3.96 -2.39 23.26
CA GLU A 168 4.76 -3.19 22.32
C GLU A 168 5.85 -2.36 21.64
N LEU A 169 5.52 -1.16 21.15
CA LEU A 169 6.50 -0.28 20.51
C LEU A 169 7.58 0.19 21.47
N ARG A 170 7.25 0.45 22.75
CA ARG A 170 8.25 0.77 23.78
C ARG A 170 9.16 -0.42 24.07
N GLU A 171 8.60 -1.63 24.16
CA GLU A 171 9.40 -2.84 24.35
C GLU A 171 10.33 -3.07 23.15
N PHE A 172 9.82 -2.98 21.93
CA PHE A 172 10.60 -3.09 20.70
C PHE A 172 11.73 -2.05 20.65
N ALA A 173 11.43 -0.79 20.97
CA ALA A 173 12.44 0.28 21.02
C ALA A 173 13.52 0.01 22.07
N ALA A 174 13.14 -0.47 23.26
CA ALA A 174 14.09 -0.82 24.32
C ALA A 174 14.99 -2.00 23.90
N GLN A 175 14.43 -3.06 23.32
CA GLN A 175 15.18 -4.22 22.85
C GLN A 175 16.18 -3.86 21.74
N ARG A 176 15.81 -2.91 20.87
CA ARG A 176 16.61 -2.46 19.73
C ARG A 176 17.47 -1.23 20.02
N GLN A 177 17.41 -0.69 21.25
CA GLN A 177 18.10 0.53 21.67
C GLN A 177 17.82 1.73 20.76
N LEU A 178 16.56 1.88 20.33
CA LEU A 178 16.15 2.98 19.46
C LEU A 178 16.06 4.30 20.24
N GLY A 179 16.47 5.38 19.58
CA GLY A 179 16.45 6.72 20.16
C GLY A 179 15.06 7.34 20.23
N ALA A 180 14.95 8.41 21.03
CA ALA A 180 13.71 9.17 21.18
C ALA A 180 13.19 9.77 19.86
N GLU A 181 14.07 10.08 18.90
CA GLU A 181 13.68 10.58 17.58
C GLU A 181 12.78 9.59 16.83
N ILE A 182 13.13 8.30 16.85
CA ILE A 182 12.36 7.26 16.17
C ILE A 182 11.01 7.06 16.87
N MET A 183 11.01 7.03 18.20
CA MET A 183 9.76 6.91 18.98
C MET A 183 8.82 8.10 18.73
N HIS A 184 9.36 9.31 18.59
CA HIS A 184 8.58 10.49 18.25
C HIS A 184 7.89 10.36 16.89
N ARG A 185 8.56 9.78 15.88
CA ARG A 185 7.95 9.50 14.57
C ARG A 185 6.76 8.55 14.67
N TRP A 186 6.73 7.69 15.69
CA TRP A 186 5.64 6.75 15.96
C TRP A 186 4.53 7.36 16.84
N GLY A 187 4.67 8.62 17.26
CA GLY A 187 3.69 9.31 18.10
C GLY A 187 3.80 8.95 19.59
N MET A 188 4.99 8.57 20.05
CA MET A 188 5.30 8.23 21.45
C MET A 188 6.22 9.23 22.13
#